data_AF-A0A1F9BUX0-F1
#
_entry.id   AF-A0A1F9BUX0-F1
#
_cell.length_a   1.000
_cell.length_b   1.000
_cell.length_c   1.000
_cell.angle_alpha   90.00
_cell.angle_beta   90.00
_cell.angle_gamma   90.00
#
_symmetry.space_group_name_H-M   'P 1'
#
loop_
_entity.id
_entity.type
_entity.pdbx_description
1 polymer ?
#
loop_
_entity_poly.entity_id
_entity_poly.type
_entity_poly.pdbx_seq_one_letter_code
_entity_poly.pdbx_strand_id
1 'polypeptide(L)'
;MIDRAQFELIKMKYGHYASWAIWADEGEKPKDNVGNLSVFDIESNVGLLHQLNPGIILVGLNISRRIEVPLANFHDARPQAMDYKIRYALKESPFWGAYMTDIIKDFEQKVSGKMMSYLRTDKPFEDKNVEIFREEMKDLRIDNPTIVAFGRDAYTILNRNFKNKFKIFKIPHYSNYTGKEKYREEVKSILGFK
;
A
#
# COMPACT_ATOMS: atom_id res chain seq x y z
N MET A 1 14.74 1.43 -11.18
CA MET A 1 14.86 0.05 -10.68
C MET A 1 15.46 0.13 -9.29
N ILE A 2 14.89 -0.58 -8.32
CA ILE A 2 15.41 -0.62 -6.95
C ILE A 2 16.59 -1.60 -6.89
N ASP A 3 17.67 -1.24 -6.18
CA ASP A 3 18.80 -2.14 -5.95
C ASP A 3 18.65 -2.92 -4.62
N ARG A 4 19.49 -3.94 -4.41
CA ARG A 4 19.46 -4.80 -3.20
C ARG A 4 19.62 -3.98 -1.92
N ALA A 5 20.53 -3.01 -1.91
CA ALA A 5 20.80 -2.20 -0.73
C ALA A 5 19.61 -1.30 -0.38
N GLN A 6 18.98 -0.71 -1.40
CA GLN A 6 17.78 0.09 -1.25
C GLN A 6 16.59 -0.76 -0.79
N PHE A 7 16.39 -1.94 -1.35
CA PHE A 7 15.33 -2.86 -0.91
C PHE A 7 15.48 -3.24 0.57
N GLU A 8 16.68 -3.63 0.99
CA GLU A 8 16.94 -3.99 2.40
C GLU A 8 16.80 -2.79 3.34
N LEU A 9 17.23 -1.59 2.92
CA LEU A 9 17.02 -0.36 3.68
C LEU A 9 15.53 -0.09 3.91
N ILE A 10 14.71 -0.17 2.86
CA ILE A 10 13.26 0.06 2.93
C ILE A 10 12.59 -1.01 3.81
N LYS A 11 12.94 -2.27 3.62
CA LYS A 11 12.43 -3.38 4.44
C LYS A 11 12.76 -3.18 5.92
N MET A 12 13.99 -2.79 6.24
CA MET A 12 14.44 -2.54 7.61
C MET A 12 13.72 -1.34 8.25
N LYS A 13 13.61 -0.20 7.55
CA LYS A 13 13.05 1.03 8.13
C LYS A 13 11.52 1.02 8.16
N TYR A 14 10.88 0.45 7.14
CA TYR A 14 9.46 0.66 6.85
C TYR A 14 8.66 -0.64 6.79
N GLY A 15 9.29 -1.82 6.81
CA GLY A 15 8.61 -3.10 6.59
C GLY A 15 7.49 -3.43 7.58
N HIS A 16 7.46 -2.81 8.77
CA HIS A 16 6.36 -3.01 9.72
C HIS A 16 5.09 -2.20 9.41
N TYR A 17 5.07 -1.45 8.31
CA TYR A 17 3.88 -0.73 7.84
C TYR A 17 3.83 -0.51 6.34
N ALA A 18 4.90 -0.85 5.63
CA ALA A 18 4.98 -0.81 4.19
C ALA A 18 5.20 -2.20 3.61
N SER A 19 4.88 -2.34 2.34
CA SER A 19 5.10 -3.53 1.53
C SER A 19 5.13 -3.15 0.04
N TRP A 20 4.96 -4.13 -0.84
CA TRP A 20 4.91 -3.96 -2.28
C TRP A 20 3.74 -4.74 -2.86
N ALA A 21 3.21 -4.28 -3.99
CA ALA A 21 2.10 -4.91 -4.67
C ALA A 21 2.53 -6.15 -5.47
N ILE A 22 3.10 -7.14 -4.79
CA ILE A 22 3.52 -8.43 -5.32
C ILE A 22 3.05 -9.52 -4.38
N TRP A 23 2.38 -10.53 -4.93
CA TRP A 23 1.91 -11.68 -4.17
C TRP A 23 2.26 -12.96 -4.89
N ALA A 24 2.28 -14.07 -4.16
CA ALA A 24 2.30 -15.39 -4.77
C ALA A 24 0.99 -15.65 -5.53
N ASP A 25 1.04 -16.59 -6.47
CA ASP A 25 -0.14 -16.95 -7.27
C ASP A 25 -1.29 -17.47 -6.40
N GLU A 26 -2.51 -17.21 -6.88
CA GLU A 26 -3.74 -17.73 -6.30
C GLU A 26 -3.76 -19.26 -6.38
N GLY A 27 -4.17 -19.91 -5.30
CA GLY A 27 -4.41 -21.35 -5.24
C GLY A 27 -5.83 -21.72 -5.68
N GLU A 28 -6.45 -22.67 -5.00
CA GLU A 28 -7.84 -23.07 -5.30
C GLU A 28 -8.86 -21.99 -4.91
N LYS A 29 -8.56 -21.23 -3.84
CA LYS A 29 -9.41 -20.16 -3.33
C LYS A 29 -8.77 -18.79 -3.57
N PRO A 30 -9.58 -17.73 -3.74
CA PRO A 30 -9.08 -16.38 -3.92
C PRO A 30 -8.12 -15.86 -2.87
N LYS A 31 -8.19 -16.38 -1.63
CA LYS A 31 -7.33 -15.93 -0.52
C LYS A 31 -6.06 -16.77 -0.35
N ASP A 32 -5.93 -17.86 -1.08
CA ASP A 32 -4.77 -18.74 -0.95
C ASP A 32 -3.50 -17.99 -1.33
N ASN A 33 -2.43 -18.23 -0.57
CA ASN A 33 -1.10 -17.65 -0.71
C ASN A 33 -0.99 -16.12 -0.58
N VAL A 34 -2.05 -15.39 -0.22
CA VAL A 34 -1.99 -13.92 -0.05
C VAL A 34 -0.96 -13.51 1.00
N GLY A 35 -0.83 -14.28 2.08
CA GLY A 35 0.18 -14.05 3.11
C GLY A 35 1.52 -14.76 2.88
N ASN A 36 1.77 -15.29 1.68
CA ASN A 36 3.06 -15.90 1.39
C ASN A 36 4.12 -14.80 1.14
N LEU A 37 4.93 -14.52 2.16
CA LEU A 37 5.98 -13.52 2.12
C LEU A 37 7.28 -14.00 1.46
N SER A 38 7.38 -15.28 1.05
CA SER A 38 8.56 -15.77 0.34
C SER A 38 8.77 -15.07 -1.01
N VAL A 39 7.73 -14.41 -1.55
CA VAL A 39 7.87 -13.55 -2.74
C VAL A 39 8.86 -12.40 -2.56
N PHE A 40 9.14 -12.01 -1.32
CA PHE A 40 10.10 -10.96 -0.95
C PHE A 40 11.50 -11.47 -0.63
N ASP A 41 11.75 -12.77 -0.80
CA ASP A 41 13.09 -13.33 -0.69
C ASP A 41 13.84 -13.11 -2.01
N ILE A 42 14.76 -12.15 -2.00
CA ILE A 42 15.59 -11.77 -3.15
C ILE A 42 16.52 -12.90 -3.63
N GLU A 43 16.84 -13.88 -2.77
CA GLU A 43 17.73 -14.99 -3.15
C GLU A 43 16.96 -16.04 -3.96
N SER A 44 15.72 -16.34 -3.56
CA SER A 44 14.86 -17.28 -4.29
C SER A 44 14.07 -16.64 -5.43
N ASN A 45 13.76 -15.34 -5.34
CA ASN A 45 13.07 -14.56 -6.38
C ASN A 45 14.03 -13.56 -7.05
N VAL A 46 14.94 -14.07 -7.89
CA VAL A 46 15.97 -13.28 -8.59
C VAL A 46 15.39 -12.14 -9.46
N GLY A 47 14.13 -12.26 -9.87
CA GLY A 47 13.41 -11.24 -10.66
C GLY A 47 12.72 -10.17 -9.83
N LEU A 48 12.70 -10.28 -8.50
CA LEU A 48 11.91 -9.40 -7.62
C LEU A 48 12.22 -7.93 -7.85
N LEU A 49 13.51 -7.54 -7.77
CA LEU A 49 13.93 -6.14 -7.85
C LEU A 49 13.56 -5.47 -9.19
N HIS A 50 13.42 -6.27 -10.25
CA HIS A 50 12.99 -5.80 -11.58
C HIS A 50 11.47 -5.57 -11.65
N GLN A 51 10.70 -6.30 -10.84
CA GLN A 51 9.25 -6.13 -10.76
C GLN A 51 8.86 -4.93 -9.89
N LEU A 52 9.68 -4.58 -8.89
CA LEU A 52 9.40 -3.47 -7.99
C LEU A 52 9.44 -2.12 -8.71
N ASN A 53 8.32 -1.40 -8.62
CA ASN A 53 8.11 -0.11 -9.25
C ASN A 53 7.80 0.94 -8.18
N PRO A 54 8.83 1.60 -7.62
CA PRO A 54 8.60 2.52 -6.53
C PRO A 54 7.98 3.84 -7.05
N GLY A 55 8.02 4.10 -8.37
CA GLY A 55 7.39 5.27 -9.00
C GLY A 55 5.86 5.33 -8.89
N ILE A 56 5.23 4.27 -8.37
CA ILE A 56 3.82 4.22 -8.01
C ILE A 56 3.72 3.85 -6.52
N ILE A 57 2.92 4.61 -5.79
CA ILE A 57 2.68 4.39 -4.36
C ILE A 57 1.19 4.23 -4.09
N LEU A 58 0.81 3.05 -3.59
CA LEU A 58 -0.54 2.73 -3.11
C LEU A 58 -0.61 3.03 -1.61
N VAL A 59 -1.59 3.83 -1.20
CA VAL A 59 -1.63 4.39 0.16
C VAL A 59 -2.95 4.06 0.85
N GLY A 60 -2.87 3.28 1.93
CA GLY A 60 -3.95 3.06 2.88
C GLY A 60 -4.08 4.19 3.91
N LEU A 61 -5.13 4.13 4.73
CA LEU A 61 -5.33 5.14 5.77
C LEU A 61 -4.39 4.90 6.94
N ASN A 62 -4.48 3.72 7.55
CA ASN A 62 -3.76 3.35 8.76
C ASN A 62 -3.69 1.82 8.86
N ILE A 63 -2.64 1.35 9.51
CA ILE A 63 -2.46 -0.07 9.79
C ILE A 63 -3.61 -0.54 10.70
N SER A 64 -4.21 -1.68 10.36
CA SER A 64 -5.33 -2.24 11.12
C SER A 64 -4.92 -2.91 12.44
N ARG A 65 -3.63 -3.24 12.60
CA ARG A 65 -3.05 -3.97 13.74
C ARG A 65 -1.52 -3.98 13.63
N ARG A 66 -0.84 -4.35 14.71
CA ARG A 66 0.62 -4.53 14.71
C ARG A 66 1.06 -5.55 13.65
N ILE A 67 2.09 -5.19 12.88
CA ILE A 67 2.73 -6.05 11.88
C ILE A 67 4.01 -6.62 12.50
N GLU A 68 4.05 -7.93 12.71
CA GLU A 68 5.19 -8.60 13.36
C GLU A 68 6.31 -8.95 12.38
N VAL A 69 5.95 -9.28 11.14
CA VAL A 69 6.90 -9.67 10.09
C VAL A 69 7.03 -8.55 9.07
N PRO A 70 8.24 -8.07 8.75
CA PRO A 70 8.45 -7.05 7.72
C PRO A 70 7.79 -7.41 6.39
N LEU A 71 7.23 -6.41 5.72
CA LEU A 71 6.51 -6.48 4.45
C LEU A 71 5.16 -7.24 4.51
N ALA A 72 4.70 -7.64 5.70
CA ALA A 72 3.42 -8.34 5.83
C ALA A 72 2.18 -7.42 5.77
N ASN A 73 2.35 -6.09 5.78
CA ASN A 73 1.22 -5.20 5.57
C ASN A 73 0.66 -5.41 4.15
N PHE A 74 -0.67 -5.41 4.01
CA PHE A 74 -1.40 -5.79 2.78
C PHE A 74 -1.18 -7.25 2.30
N HIS A 75 -0.67 -8.13 3.17
CA HIS A 75 -0.44 -9.55 2.91
C HIS A 75 -1.00 -10.40 4.07
N ASP A 76 -2.19 -10.04 4.57
CA ASP A 76 -2.77 -10.75 5.72
C ASP A 76 -3.32 -12.13 5.29
N ALA A 77 -2.72 -13.19 5.84
CA ALA A 77 -3.09 -14.58 5.57
C ALA A 77 -4.48 -14.97 6.13
N ARG A 78 -5.07 -14.14 6.99
CA ARG A 78 -6.31 -14.50 7.67
C ARG A 78 -7.51 -14.58 6.71
N PRO A 79 -8.48 -15.47 7.00
CA PRO A 79 -9.70 -15.58 6.20
C PRO A 79 -10.55 -14.30 6.15
N GLN A 80 -10.42 -13.39 7.14
CA GLN A 80 -11.18 -12.13 7.17
C GLN A 80 -10.53 -11.02 6.33
N ALA A 81 -9.26 -11.18 5.94
CA ALA A 81 -8.53 -10.19 5.15
C ALA A 81 -9.11 -10.07 3.74
N MET A 82 -8.97 -8.87 3.16
CA MET A 82 -9.51 -8.53 1.84
C MET A 82 -8.42 -8.20 0.82
N ASP A 83 -7.15 -8.40 1.18
CA ASP A 83 -5.98 -8.05 0.37
C ASP A 83 -5.93 -8.81 -0.96
N TYR A 84 -6.56 -9.99 -1.01
CA TYR A 84 -6.75 -10.75 -2.25
C TYR A 84 -7.44 -9.96 -3.37
N LYS A 85 -8.30 -8.99 -3.03
CA LYS A 85 -8.94 -8.11 -4.02
C LYS A 85 -7.93 -7.14 -4.63
N ILE A 86 -6.96 -6.68 -3.85
CA ILE A 86 -5.85 -5.86 -4.35
C ILE A 86 -5.01 -6.70 -5.30
N ARG A 87 -4.57 -7.89 -4.87
CA ARG A 87 -3.84 -8.85 -5.71
C ARG A 87 -4.56 -9.08 -7.03
N TYR A 88 -5.86 -9.41 -6.97
CA TYR A 88 -6.66 -9.68 -8.16
C TYR A 88 -6.81 -8.44 -9.05
N ALA A 89 -7.00 -7.24 -8.49
CA ALA A 89 -7.15 -6.02 -9.28
C ALA A 89 -5.85 -5.59 -9.98
N LEU A 90 -4.70 -5.78 -9.33
CA LEU A 90 -3.41 -5.29 -9.82
C LEU A 90 -2.63 -6.32 -10.65
N LYS A 91 -2.99 -7.61 -10.61
CA LYS A 91 -2.34 -8.67 -11.41
C LYS A 91 -2.34 -8.29 -12.90
N GLU A 92 -1.18 -8.39 -13.55
CA GLU A 92 -0.94 -8.03 -14.95
C GLU A 92 -1.21 -6.54 -15.29
N SER A 93 -1.29 -5.67 -14.29
CA SER A 93 -1.41 -4.22 -14.49
C SER A 93 -0.06 -3.53 -14.30
N PRO A 94 0.11 -2.29 -14.80
CA PRO A 94 1.29 -1.45 -14.52
C PRO A 94 1.52 -1.12 -13.03
N PHE A 95 0.53 -1.42 -12.17
CA PHE A 95 0.55 -1.18 -10.74
C PHE A 95 1.06 -2.41 -9.96
N TRP A 96 1.30 -3.54 -10.62
CA TRP A 96 2.02 -4.67 -10.02
C TRP A 96 3.44 -4.22 -9.66
N GLY A 97 3.91 -4.59 -8.46
CA GLY A 97 5.21 -4.14 -7.95
C GLY A 97 5.24 -2.74 -7.37
N ALA A 98 4.12 -2.00 -7.35
CA ALA A 98 4.05 -0.68 -6.73
C ALA A 98 4.36 -0.72 -5.23
N TYR A 99 4.95 0.35 -4.68
CA TYR A 99 5.15 0.48 -3.23
C TYR A 99 3.81 0.64 -2.52
N MET A 100 3.64 0.02 -1.35
CA MET A 100 2.42 0.07 -0.57
C MET A 100 2.71 0.54 0.85
N THR A 101 1.93 1.48 1.37
CA THR A 101 2.13 1.98 2.75
C THR A 101 0.83 2.60 3.29
N ASP A 102 0.78 2.96 4.56
CA ASP A 102 -0.34 3.69 5.15
C ASP A 102 0.03 5.15 5.44
N ILE A 103 -0.85 6.13 5.22
CA ILE A 103 -0.48 7.54 5.49
C ILE A 103 -0.36 7.84 6.99
N ILE A 104 -1.10 7.14 7.85
CA ILE A 104 -0.98 7.23 9.31
C ILE A 104 -0.28 5.98 9.85
N LYS A 105 0.89 6.19 10.45
CA LYS A 105 1.72 5.19 11.11
C LYS A 105 1.31 5.05 12.57
N ASP A 106 1.39 3.81 13.06
CA ASP A 106 1.40 3.49 14.49
C ASP A 106 0.28 4.14 15.32
N PHE A 107 -0.97 3.99 14.88
CA PHE A 107 -2.14 4.42 15.63
C PHE A 107 -2.81 3.22 16.30
N GLU A 108 -2.38 2.89 17.52
CA GLU A 108 -2.97 1.81 18.32
C GLU A 108 -4.41 2.10 18.80
N GLN A 109 -4.92 3.32 18.62
CA GLN A 109 -6.19 3.73 19.22
C GLN A 109 -7.43 3.18 18.48
N LYS A 110 -8.12 2.33 19.25
CA LYS A 110 -9.35 1.54 19.05
C LYS A 110 -10.62 2.24 18.52
N VAL A 111 -10.58 3.36 17.80
CA VAL A 111 -11.82 3.87 17.18
C VAL A 111 -11.58 4.32 15.75
N SER A 112 -11.65 3.35 14.83
CA SER A 112 -11.66 3.55 13.37
C SER A 112 -12.75 4.52 12.88
N GLY A 113 -13.72 4.91 13.73
CA GLY A 113 -14.70 5.96 13.43
C GLY A 113 -14.31 7.38 13.87
N LYS A 114 -13.27 7.57 14.69
CA LYS A 114 -12.84 8.88 15.21
C LYS A 114 -11.50 9.36 14.65
N MET A 115 -10.78 8.53 13.89
CA MET A 115 -9.47 8.88 13.31
C MET A 115 -9.52 10.22 12.55
N MET A 116 -10.45 10.38 11.61
CA MET A 116 -10.56 11.63 10.84
C MET A 116 -10.94 12.84 11.70
N SER A 117 -11.67 12.62 12.81
CA SER A 117 -11.93 13.68 13.79
C SER A 117 -10.66 14.04 14.55
N TYR A 118 -9.93 13.05 15.05
CA TYR A 118 -8.67 13.21 15.76
C TYR A 118 -7.63 13.94 14.91
N LEU A 119 -7.45 13.52 13.65
CA LEU A 119 -6.52 14.16 12.69
C LEU A 119 -6.89 15.62 12.38
N ARG A 120 -8.17 15.99 12.47
CA ARG A 120 -8.59 17.39 12.29
C ARG A 120 -8.28 18.24 13.53
N THR A 121 -8.28 17.66 14.72
CA THR A 121 -8.04 18.37 15.98
C THR A 121 -6.58 18.35 16.41
N ASP A 122 -5.81 17.34 16.02
CA ASP A 122 -4.38 17.16 16.33
C ASP A 122 -3.55 17.27 15.06
N LYS A 123 -3.31 18.51 14.64
CA LYS A 123 -2.53 18.82 13.43
C LYS A 123 -1.07 18.34 13.54
N PRO A 124 -0.36 18.49 14.69
CA PRO A 124 1.00 17.97 14.85
C PRO A 124 1.13 16.46 14.60
N PHE A 125 0.15 15.66 15.03
CA PHE A 125 0.18 14.21 14.78
C PHE A 125 0.09 13.87 13.29
N GLU A 126 -0.80 14.53 12.55
CA GLU A 126 -0.86 14.37 11.10
C GLU A 126 0.42 14.83 10.42
N ASP A 127 0.96 15.99 10.81
CA ASP A 127 2.16 16.56 10.21
C ASP A 127 3.38 15.64 10.40
N LYS A 128 3.51 15.01 11.57
CA LYS A 128 4.54 13.99 11.83
C LYS A 128 4.42 12.80 10.86
N ASN A 129 3.20 12.31 10.63
CA ASN A 129 2.95 11.18 9.73
C ASN A 129 3.19 11.55 8.26
N VAL A 130 2.80 12.76 7.87
CA VAL A 130 3.09 13.33 6.55
C VAL A 130 4.59 13.45 6.32
N GLU A 131 5.37 13.83 7.34
CA GLU A 131 6.83 13.90 7.23
C GLU A 131 7.46 12.52 7.09
N ILE A 132 7.03 11.52 7.87
CA ILE A 132 7.48 10.13 7.69
C ILE A 132 7.21 9.64 6.27
N PHE A 133 6.04 9.95 5.71
CA PHE A 133 5.72 9.58 4.33
C PHE A 133 6.62 10.31 3.30
N ARG A 134 7.08 11.54 3.58
CA ARG A 134 8.09 12.24 2.76
C ARG A 134 9.45 11.57 2.85
N GLU A 135 9.85 11.13 4.04
CA GLU A 135 11.08 10.37 4.26
C GLU A 135 11.06 9.05 3.50
N GLU A 136 9.93 8.33 3.50
CA GLU A 136 9.75 7.11 2.69
C GLU A 136 10.01 7.39 1.20
N MET A 137 9.41 8.44 0.63
CA MET A 137 9.64 8.81 -0.78
C MET A 137 11.10 9.17 -1.08
N LYS A 138 11.78 9.83 -0.13
CA LYS A 138 13.20 10.17 -0.23
C LYS A 138 14.08 8.92 -0.21
N ASP A 139 13.82 7.99 0.69
CA ASP A 139 14.57 6.73 0.81
C ASP A 139 14.28 5.78 -0.37
N LEU A 140 13.08 5.86 -0.95
CA LEU A 140 12.76 5.23 -2.23
C LEU A 140 13.43 5.92 -3.43
N ARG A 141 14.06 7.08 -3.23
CA ARG A 141 14.79 7.87 -4.25
C ARG A 141 13.91 8.23 -5.45
N ILE A 142 12.71 8.76 -5.18
CA ILE A 142 11.77 9.18 -6.23
C ILE A 142 11.29 10.60 -5.99
N ASP A 143 11.34 11.39 -7.06
CA ASP A 143 10.97 12.80 -6.99
C ASP A 143 9.50 13.07 -7.32
N ASN A 144 8.85 12.25 -8.16
CA ASN A 144 7.49 12.49 -8.63
C ASN A 144 6.68 11.20 -8.82
N PRO A 145 6.32 10.49 -7.73
CA PRO A 145 5.54 9.28 -7.83
C PRO A 145 4.08 9.58 -8.20
N THR A 146 3.43 8.60 -8.85
CA THR A 146 1.96 8.57 -8.90
C THR A 146 1.44 7.97 -7.59
N ILE A 147 0.59 8.71 -6.87
CA ILE A 147 0.00 8.25 -5.62
C ILE A 147 -1.42 7.75 -5.88
N VAL A 148 -1.76 6.58 -5.36
CA VAL A 148 -3.08 5.95 -5.46
C VAL A 148 -3.62 5.68 -4.06
N ALA A 149 -4.65 6.42 -3.66
CA ALA A 149 -5.25 6.31 -2.34
C ALA A 149 -6.35 5.23 -2.29
N PHE A 150 -6.28 4.34 -1.31
CA PHE A 150 -7.35 3.39 -0.98
C PHE A 150 -8.46 4.10 -0.19
N GLY A 151 -9.56 4.43 -0.85
CA GLY A 151 -10.74 5.02 -0.22
C GLY A 151 -10.63 6.53 0.03
N ARG A 152 -11.72 7.08 0.58
CA ARG A 152 -11.92 8.53 0.71
C ARG A 152 -11.00 9.18 1.75
N ASP A 153 -10.74 8.51 2.86
CA ASP A 153 -10.03 9.12 3.99
C ASP A 153 -8.55 9.28 3.70
N ALA A 154 -7.88 8.22 3.22
CA ALA A 154 -6.51 8.29 2.72
C ALA A 154 -6.38 9.37 1.63
N TYR A 155 -7.31 9.40 0.67
CA TYR A 155 -7.32 10.43 -0.37
C TYR A 155 -7.46 11.84 0.19
N THR A 156 -8.28 12.05 1.22
CA THR A 156 -8.50 13.37 1.82
C THR A 156 -7.21 13.90 2.45
N ILE A 157 -6.48 13.05 3.17
CA ILE A 157 -5.20 13.39 3.80
C ILE A 157 -4.13 13.65 2.73
N LEU A 158 -4.04 12.79 1.73
CA LEU A 158 -3.07 12.94 0.64
C LEU A 158 -3.33 14.21 -0.17
N ASN A 159 -4.58 14.44 -0.57
CA ASN A 159 -4.96 15.58 -1.38
C ASN A 159 -4.67 16.91 -0.66
N ARG A 160 -4.98 17.05 0.64
CA ARG A 160 -4.71 18.30 1.35
C ARG A 160 -3.21 18.58 1.56
N ASN A 161 -2.37 17.56 1.64
CA ASN A 161 -0.93 17.71 1.91
C ASN A 161 -0.03 17.64 0.66
N PHE A 162 -0.53 17.09 -0.46
CA PHE A 162 0.31 16.74 -1.61
C PHE A 162 -0.26 17.08 -2.99
N LYS A 163 -1.52 17.52 -3.14
CA LYS A 163 -2.15 17.75 -4.46
C LYS A 163 -1.41 18.73 -5.37
N ASN A 164 -0.64 19.67 -4.78
CA ASN A 164 0.12 20.66 -5.54
C ASN A 164 1.47 20.13 -6.03
N LYS A 165 1.86 18.92 -5.61
CA LYS A 165 3.17 18.31 -5.92
C LYS A 165 3.03 17.02 -6.73
N PHE A 166 2.04 16.19 -6.43
CA PHE A 166 1.91 14.86 -7.00
C PHE A 166 0.56 14.63 -7.65
N LYS A 167 0.54 13.73 -8.63
CA LYS A 167 -0.70 13.18 -9.18
C LYS A 167 -1.29 12.19 -8.18
N ILE A 168 -2.52 12.42 -7.75
CA ILE A 168 -3.19 11.60 -6.75
C ILE A 168 -4.49 11.04 -7.34
N PHE A 169 -4.60 9.72 -7.39
CA PHE A 169 -5.84 9.01 -7.71
C PHE A 169 -6.51 8.52 -6.44
N LYS A 170 -7.83 8.38 -6.50
CA LYS A 170 -8.62 7.71 -5.47
C LYS A 170 -9.28 6.49 -6.07
N ILE A 171 -9.01 5.32 -5.51
CA ILE A 171 -9.73 4.08 -5.84
C ILE A 171 -10.65 3.67 -4.68
N PRO A 172 -11.65 2.80 -4.92
CA PRO A 172 -12.46 2.25 -3.84
C PRO A 172 -11.56 1.52 -2.82
N HIS A 173 -11.96 1.53 -1.55
CA HIS A 173 -11.27 0.75 -0.54
C HIS A 173 -11.48 -0.75 -0.83
N TYR A 174 -10.43 -1.55 -0.76
CA TYR A 174 -10.49 -2.98 -1.12
C TYR A 174 -11.42 -3.78 -0.19
N SER A 175 -11.62 -3.33 1.05
CA SER A 175 -12.63 -3.90 1.96
C SER A 175 -14.09 -3.54 1.64
N ASN A 176 -14.38 -2.78 0.58
CA ASN A 176 -15.75 -2.52 0.16
C ASN A 176 -16.51 -3.83 -0.12
N TYR A 177 -17.81 -3.84 0.20
CA TYR A 177 -18.70 -4.99 -0.01
C TYR A 177 -19.05 -5.17 -1.50
N THR A 178 -18.08 -5.65 -2.26
CA THR A 178 -18.15 -5.94 -3.70
C THR A 178 -17.26 -7.15 -4.04
N GLY A 179 -17.51 -7.79 -5.19
CA GLY A 179 -16.69 -8.89 -5.71
C GLY A 179 -15.32 -8.42 -6.22
N LYS A 180 -14.35 -9.33 -6.35
CA LYS A 180 -12.98 -8.99 -6.78
C LYS A 180 -12.93 -8.55 -8.25
N GLU A 181 -13.80 -9.11 -9.09
CA GLU A 181 -13.97 -8.79 -10.50
C GLU A 181 -14.51 -7.37 -10.66
N LYS A 182 -15.62 -7.05 -9.96
CA LYS A 182 -16.18 -5.70 -9.97
C LYS A 182 -15.21 -4.67 -9.38
N TYR A 183 -14.48 -5.04 -8.33
CA TYR A 183 -13.43 -4.19 -7.77
C TYR A 183 -12.33 -3.91 -8.81
N ARG A 184 -11.85 -4.92 -9.54
CA ARG A 184 -10.88 -4.77 -10.63
C ARG A 184 -11.38 -3.82 -11.71
N GLU A 185 -12.63 -3.96 -12.16
CA GLU A 185 -13.21 -3.07 -13.18
C GLU A 185 -13.27 -1.61 -12.71
N GLU A 186 -13.66 -1.35 -11.46
CA GLU A 186 -13.66 0.01 -10.91
C GLU A 186 -12.24 0.59 -10.81
N VAL A 187 -11.26 -0.20 -10.33
CA VAL A 187 -9.86 0.20 -10.25
C VAL A 187 -9.29 0.46 -11.65
N LYS A 188 -9.57 -0.42 -12.61
CA LYS A 188 -9.15 -0.31 -14.01
C LYS A 188 -9.72 0.93 -14.69
N SER A 189 -11.00 1.21 -14.50
CA SER A 189 -11.66 2.41 -15.03
C SER A 189 -11.02 3.71 -14.52
N ILE A 190 -10.68 3.77 -13.23
CA ILE A 190 -10.08 4.96 -12.61
C ILE A 190 -8.62 5.13 -13.03
N LEU A 191 -7.86 4.03 -13.09
CA LEU A 191 -6.41 4.06 -13.34
C LEU A 191 -6.03 3.96 -14.82
N GLY A 192 -6.97 3.57 -15.69
CA GLY A 192 -6.81 3.60 -17.14
C GLY A 192 -5.86 2.55 -17.71
N PHE A 193 -5.80 1.35 -17.12
CA PHE A 193 -5.01 0.22 -17.69
C PHE A 193 -5.89 -0.77 -18.46
N LYS A 194 -5.26 -1.60 -19.30
CA LYS A 194 -5.92 -2.62 -20.13
C LYS A 194 -5.99 -3.95 -19.41
#